data_AF-A0A963Z6J3-F1
#
_entry.id   AF-A0A963Z6J3-F1
#
_cell.length_a   1.000
_cell.length_b   1.000
_cell.length_c   1.000
_cell.angle_alpha   90.00
_cell.angle_beta   90.00
_cell.angle_gamma   90.00
#
_symmetry.space_group_name_H-M   'P 1'
#
loop_
_entity.id
_entity.type
_entity.pdbx_description
1 polymer ?
#
loop_
_entity_poly.entity_id
_entity_poly.type
_entity_poly.pdbx_seq_one_letter_code
_entity_poly.pdbx_strand_id
1 'polypeptide(L)' 'MPPITPRSSFVTIWFILDAVLALFPPIYWAAGGPTPLIAGIPCSIVYFVVLTAFICGSLIAAYIDDEKRGAFRVATP' A
#
# COMPACT_ATOMS: atom_id res chain seq x y z
N MET A 1 12.34 28.18 6.63
CA MET A 1 11.61 26.96 6.20
C MET A 1 12.21 25.79 6.96
N PRO A 2 11.44 25.01 7.75
CA PRO A 2 11.99 23.78 8.31
C PRO A 2 12.43 22.87 7.13
N PRO A 3 13.59 22.21 7.21
CA PRO A 3 14.06 21.37 6.13
C PRO A 3 13.05 20.24 5.93
N ILE A 4 12.58 20.06 4.68
CA ILE A 4 11.76 18.91 4.31
C ILE A 4 12.70 17.71 4.44
N THR A 5 12.66 17.04 5.59
CA THR A 5 13.39 15.80 5.80
C THR A 5 12.96 14.81 4.73
N PRO A 6 13.84 14.01 4.12
CA PRO A 6 13.45 12.99 3.16
C PRO A 6 12.38 12.06 3.76
N ARG A 7 11.42 11.60 2.94
CA ARG A 7 10.47 10.57 3.38
C ARG A 7 11.23 9.35 3.86
N SER A 8 10.79 8.76 4.98
CA SER A 8 11.44 7.58 5.52
C SER A 8 11.52 6.49 4.45
N SER A 9 12.73 5.96 4.24
CA SER A 9 12.97 4.85 3.31
C SER A 9 12.06 3.65 3.62
N PHE A 10 11.65 3.49 4.88
CA PHE A 10 10.69 2.48 5.30
C PHE A 10 9.34 2.61 4.58
N VAL A 11 8.77 3.82 4.54
CA VAL A 11 7.49 4.07 3.87
C VAL A 11 7.64 3.87 2.36
N THR A 12 8.77 4.25 1.77
CA THR A 12 9.05 4.02 0.35
C THR A 12 9.16 2.52 0.02
N ILE A 13 9.89 1.75 0.82
CA ILE A 13 9.99 0.28 0.67
C ILE A 13 8.62 -0.37 0.82
N TRP A 14 7.81 0.09 1.78
CA TRP A 14 6.47 -0.44 2.02
C TRP A 14 5.55 -0.24 0.81
N PHE A 15 5.59 0.95 0.20
CA PHE A 15 4.84 1.22 -1.03
C PHE A 15 5.34 0.41 -2.23
N ILE A 16 6.65 0.13 -2.32
CA ILE A 16 7.19 -0.76 -3.36
C ILE A 16 6.66 -2.18 -3.13
N LEU A 17 6.58 -2.65 -1.88
CA LEU A 17 6.00 -3.94 -1.54
C LEU A 17 4.52 -4.02 -1.93
N ASP A 18 3.74 -2.98 -1.61
CA ASP A 18 2.34 -2.85 -2.02
C ASP A 18 2.20 -2.90 -3.55
N ALA A 19 3.05 -2.17 -4.27
CA ALA A 19 3.09 -2.19 -5.72
C ALA A 19 3.44 -3.58 -6.27
N VAL A 20 4.38 -4.30 -5.66
CA VAL A 20 4.74 -5.67 -6.02
C VAL A 20 3.57 -6.63 -5.74
N LEU A 21 2.93 -6.55 -4.58
CA LEU A 21 1.77 -7.38 -4.23
C LEU A 21 0.54 -7.05 -5.08
N ALA A 22 0.44 -5.83 -5.62
CA ALA A 22 -0.63 -5.38 -6.52
C ALA A 22 -0.35 -5.67 -8.01
N LEU A 23 0.91 -5.65 -8.45
CA LEU A 23 1.31 -6.06 -9.80
C LEU A 23 1.48 -7.58 -9.93
N PHE A 24 1.79 -8.26 -8.83
CA PHE A 24 1.93 -9.70 -8.77
C PHE A 24 1.01 -10.40 -7.75
N PRO A 25 -0.27 -10.03 -7.58
CA PRO A 25 -1.27 -10.89 -6.94
C PRO A 25 -1.21 -12.34 -7.42
N PRO A 26 -1.00 -12.58 -8.74
CA PRO A 26 -1.47 -13.79 -9.37
C PRO A 26 -0.44 -14.40 -10.33
N ILE A 27 0.86 -14.04 -10.23
CA ILE A 27 1.93 -14.85 -10.88
C ILE A 27 1.72 -16.33 -10.49
N TYR A 28 1.18 -16.52 -9.30
CA TYR A 28 0.94 -17.76 -8.59
C TYR A 28 -0.38 -18.44 -8.96
N TRP A 29 -1.42 -17.69 -9.32
CA TRP A 29 -2.63 -18.32 -9.89
C TRP A 29 -2.40 -18.75 -11.34
N ALA A 30 -1.46 -18.11 -12.04
CA ALA A 30 -1.17 -18.35 -13.45
C ALA A 30 -0.35 -19.62 -13.74
N ALA A 31 0.24 -20.28 -12.74
CA ALA A 31 0.99 -21.52 -12.97
C ALA A 31 0.21 -22.82 -12.68
N GLY A 32 -0.97 -22.76 -12.03
CA GLY A 32 -1.38 -23.83 -11.11
C GLY A 32 -2.74 -24.54 -11.27
N GLY A 33 -3.60 -24.21 -12.25
CA GLY A 33 -4.91 -24.87 -12.37
C GLY A 33 -6.03 -24.25 -11.50
N PRO A 34 -7.10 -25.00 -11.14
CA PRO A 34 -8.41 -24.43 -10.77
C PRO A 34 -8.36 -23.45 -9.59
N THR A 35 -9.13 -22.37 -9.72
CA THR A 35 -9.14 -21.24 -8.78
C THR A 35 -9.78 -21.62 -7.45
N PRO A 36 -9.06 -21.48 -6.32
CA PRO A 36 -9.61 -21.83 -5.01
C PRO A 36 -10.74 -20.88 -4.64
N LEU A 37 -11.83 -21.45 -4.12
CA LEU A 37 -12.94 -20.70 -3.54
C LEU A 37 -12.73 -20.61 -2.02
N ILE A 38 -12.87 -19.41 -1.48
CA ILE A 38 -12.93 -19.16 -0.04
C ILE A 38 -14.39 -18.89 0.30
N ALA A 39 -15.02 -19.80 1.05
CA ALA A 39 -16.43 -19.69 1.42
C ALA A 39 -17.38 -19.46 0.23
N GLY A 40 -17.07 -20.06 -0.94
CA GLY A 40 -17.85 -19.91 -2.17
C GLY A 40 -17.52 -18.66 -2.99
N ILE A 41 -16.61 -17.79 -2.50
CA ILE A 41 -16.16 -16.58 -3.19
C ILE A 41 -14.80 -16.85 -3.82
N PRO A 42 -14.54 -16.39 -5.07
CA PRO A 42 -13.21 -16.46 -5.66
C PRO A 42 -12.16 -15.86 -4.73
N CYS A 43 -11.11 -16.63 -4.42
CA CYS A 43 -9.98 -16.20 -3.58
C CYS A 43 -9.39 -14.87 -4.04
N SER A 44 -9.48 -14.58 -5.34
CA SER A 44 -9.07 -13.32 -5.93
C SER A 44 -9.80 -12.10 -5.39
N ILE A 45 -11.11 -12.19 -5.22
CA ILE A 45 -11.92 -11.07 -4.69
C ILE A 45 -11.49 -10.77 -3.26
N VAL A 46 -11.37 -11.82 -2.44
CA VAL A 46 -10.93 -11.67 -1.05
C VAL A 46 -9.53 -11.07 -0.98
N TYR A 47 -8.61 -11.55 -1.82
CA TYR A 47 -7.24 -11.05 -1.89
C TYR A 47 -7.19 -9.55 -2.21
N PHE A 48 -7.87 -9.10 -3.28
CA PHE A 48 -7.82 -7.70 -3.69
C PHE A 48 -8.50 -6.77 -2.70
N VAL A 49 -9.57 -7.22 -2.02
CA VAL A 49 -10.23 -6.45 -0.96
C VAL A 49 -9.28 -6.24 0.22
N VAL A 50 -8.60 -7.29 0.66
CA VAL A 50 -7.62 -7.19 1.74
C VAL A 50 -6.43 -6.33 1.33
N LEU A 51 -5.91 -6.52 0.11
CA LEU A 51 -4.79 -5.74 -0.42
C LEU A 51 -5.13 -4.25 -0.53
N THR A 52 -6.32 -3.90 -1.03
CA THR A 52 -6.73 -2.48 -1.12
C THR A 52 -6.92 -1.86 0.26
N ALA A 53 -7.49 -2.59 1.22
CA ALA A 53 -7.58 -2.12 2.61
C ALA A 53 -6.18 -1.89 3.20
N PHE A 54 -5.23 -2.77 2.92
CA PHE A 54 -3.84 -2.64 3.36
C PHE A 54 -3.15 -1.42 2.74
N ILE A 55 -3.29 -1.20 1.43
CA ILE A 55 -2.76 -0.02 0.71
C ILE A 55 -3.36 1.28 1.27
N CYS A 56 -4.66 1.30 1.56
CA CYS A 56 -5.30 2.44 2.22
C CYS A 56 -4.67 2.72 3.59
N GLY A 57 -4.38 1.67 4.37
CA GLY A 57 -3.63 1.77 5.62
C GLY A 57 -2.23 2.35 5.43
N SER A 58 -1.49 1.89 4.42
CA SER A 58 -0.17 2.44 4.04
C SER A 58 -0.25 3.94 3.71
N LEU A 59 -1.32 4.36 3.03
CA LEU A 59 -1.56 5.77 2.71
C LEU A 59 -1.75 6.58 4.00
N ILE A 60 -2.62 6.14 4.89
CA ILE A 60 -2.90 6.82 6.17
C ILE A 60 -1.59 6.96 6.97
N ALA A 61 -0.79 5.91 7.04
CA ALA A 61 0.50 5.93 7.72
C ALA A 61 1.48 6.95 7.10
N ALA A 62 1.52 7.03 5.76
CA ALA A 62 2.34 8.02 5.06
C ALA A 62 1.88 9.46 5.33
N TYR A 63 0.56 9.71 5.33
CA TYR A 63 0.01 11.03 5.68
C TYR A 63 0.38 11.45 7.11
N ILE A 64 0.31 10.53 8.07
CA ILE A 64 0.72 10.79 9.46
C ILE A 64 2.23 11.09 9.54
N ASP A 65 3.08 10.40 8.78
CA ASP A 65 4.52 10.68 8.71
C ASP A 65 4.80 12.07 8.10
N ASP A 66 4.13 12.39 7.01
CA ASP A 66 4.26 13.68 6.32
C ASP A 66 3.77 14.84 7.19
N GLU A 67 2.70 14.65 7.97
CA GLU A 67 2.21 15.63 8.94
C GLU A 67 3.24 15.87 10.05
N LYS A 68 3.81 14.81 10.64
CA LYS A 68 4.89 14.91 11.65
C LYS A 68 6.12 15.65 11.13
N ARG A 69 6.43 15.49 9.84
CA ARG A 69 7.53 16.18 9.15
C ARG A 69 7.18 17.61 8.74
N GLY A 70 5.94 18.05 8.97
CA GLY A 70 5.49 19.39 8.67
C GLY A 70 5.30 19.67 7.19
N ALA A 71 5.11 18.62 6.37
CA ALA A 71 4.96 18.73 4.91
C ALA A 71 3.74 19.58 4.50
N PHE A 72 2.71 19.65 5.35
CA PHE A 72 1.49 20.42 5.10
C PHE A 72 1.50 21.84 5.72
N ARG A 73 2.60 22.27 6.33
CA ARG A 73 2.70 23.64 6.87
C ARG A 73 2.79 24.64 5.72
N VAL A 74 1.68 25.30 5.43
CA VAL A 74 1.61 26.42 4.49
C VAL A 74 2.51 27.54 5.00
N ALA A 75 3.33 28.12 4.11
CA ALA A 75 4.08 29.33 4.42
C ALA A 75 3.06 30.45 4.69
N THR A 76 2.84 30.78 5.96
CA THR A 76 2.10 31.98 6.34
C THR A 76 2.88 33.19 5.84
N PRO A 77 2.25 34.12 5.08
CA PRO A 77 2.93 35.33 4.61
C PRO A 77 3.39 36.22 5.77
#